data_AF-A0A7V6SY01-F1
#
_entry.id   AF-A0A7V6SY01-F1
#
_cell.length_a   1.000
_cell.length_b   1.000
_cell.length_c   1.000
_cell.angle_alpha   90.00
_cell.angle_beta   90.00
_cell.angle_gamma   90.00
#
_symmetry.space_group_name_H-M   'P 1'
#
loop_
_entity.id
_entity.type
_entity.pdbx_description
1 polymer ?
#
loop_
_entity_poly.entity_id
_entity_poly.type
_entity_poly.pdbx_seq_one_letter_code
_entity_poly.pdbx_strand_id
1 'polypeptide(L)'
;MKGFWIVMSILFAIFLTLYISQAIGYYDYEQYKKVELTSEKIAEFEQDIKDGKEIDIKDYLENVNIDYNNSASKAGLKLSSSIKKYVRTGIDGTLSFFSLLLGD
;
A
#
# COMPACT_ATOMS: atom_id res chain seq x y z
N MET A 1 14.37 -25.88 19.32
CA MET A 1 15.05 -25.74 18.00
C MET A 1 14.10 -25.62 16.80
N LYS A 2 12.89 -26.19 16.80
CA LYS A 2 11.94 -26.09 15.66
C LYS A 2 11.39 -24.66 15.41
N GLY A 3 11.10 -23.91 16.47
CA GLY A 3 10.58 -22.53 16.35
C GLY A 3 11.56 -21.54 15.71
N PHE A 4 12.85 -21.67 16.00
CA PHE A 4 13.90 -20.84 15.38
C PHE A 4 13.92 -20.99 13.86
N TRP A 5 13.83 -22.23 13.37
CA TRP A 5 13.78 -22.51 11.94
C TRP A 5 12.51 -21.98 11.27
N ILE A 6 11.36 -22.02 11.95
CA ILE A 6 10.11 -21.44 11.43
C ILE A 6 10.24 -19.92 11.27
N VAL A 7 10.76 -19.24 12.29
CA VAL A 7 10.96 -17.77 12.24
C VAL A 7 11.98 -17.39 11.16
N MET A 8 13.08 -18.13 11.04
CA MET A 8 14.07 -17.91 9.97
C MET A 8 13.47 -18.13 8.58
N SER A 9 12.65 -19.17 8.38
CA SER A 9 11.97 -19.40 7.10
C SER A 9 10.98 -18.30 6.75
N ILE A 10 10.25 -17.75 7.72
CA ILE A 10 9.33 -16.62 7.50
C ILE A 10 10.09 -15.37 7.10
N LEU A 11 11.18 -15.03 7.82
CA LEU A 11 12.02 -13.89 7.49
C LEU A 11 12.68 -14.03 6.11
N PHE A 12 13.14 -15.23 5.77
CA PHE A 12 13.70 -15.53 4.46
C PHE A 12 12.67 -15.38 3.34
N ALA A 13 11.43 -15.84 3.56
CA ALA A 13 10.35 -15.68 2.60
C ALA A 13 10.01 -14.19 2.37
N ILE A 14 9.93 -13.39 3.42
CA ILE A 14 9.71 -11.93 3.32
C ILE A 14 10.85 -11.27 2.53
N PHE A 15 12.10 -11.58 2.86
CA PHE A 15 13.25 -11.07 2.12
C PHE A 15 13.20 -11.42 0.63
N LEU A 16 12.89 -12.68 0.30
CA LEU A 16 12.78 -13.14 -1.08
C LEU A 16 11.68 -12.39 -1.84
N THR A 17 10.50 -12.19 -1.23
CA THR A 17 9.41 -11.43 -1.86
C THR A 17 9.79 -9.97 -2.12
N LEU A 18 10.51 -9.32 -1.21
CA LEU A 18 10.98 -7.94 -1.39
C LEU A 18 12.06 -7.86 -2.48
N TYR A 19 13.03 -8.76 -2.46
CA TYR A 19 14.10 -8.83 -3.45
C TYR A 19 13.54 -9.08 -4.85
N ILE A 20 12.61 -10.04 -4.99
CA ILE A 20 11.94 -10.33 -6.25
C ILE A 20 11.09 -9.13 -6.70
N SER A 21 10.34 -8.49 -5.80
CA SER A 21 9.55 -7.30 -6.14
C SER A 21 10.41 -6.15 -6.65
N GLN A 22 11.63 -5.99 -6.12
CA GLN A 22 12.60 -5.02 -6.59
C GLN A 22 13.23 -5.45 -7.93
N ALA A 23 13.62 -6.72 -8.06
CA ALA A 23 14.33 -7.24 -9.23
C ALA A 23 13.45 -7.43 -10.47
N ILE A 24 12.16 -7.75 -10.29
CA ILE A 24 11.20 -7.94 -11.40
C ILE A 24 10.78 -6.60 -12.03
N GLY A 25 11.24 -5.46 -11.52
CA GLY A 25 10.94 -4.16 -12.11
C GLY A 25 9.46 -3.80 -12.00
N TYR A 26 8.71 -4.44 -11.09
CA TYR A 26 7.30 -4.10 -10.82
C TYR A 26 7.15 -2.61 -10.48
N TYR A 27 8.14 -2.04 -9.80
CA TYR A 27 8.22 -0.61 -9.54
C TYR A 27 8.29 0.21 -10.84
N ASP A 28 9.21 -0.12 -11.75
CA ASP A 28 9.37 0.59 -13.02
C ASP A 28 8.18 0.37 -13.96
N TYR A 29 7.58 -0.82 -13.96
CA TYR A 29 6.38 -1.14 -14.75
C TYR A 29 5.15 -0.34 -14.30
N GLU A 30 4.90 -0.25 -12.99
CA GLU A 30 3.79 0.56 -12.47
C GLU A 30 4.00 2.07 -12.71
N GLN A 31 5.25 2.54 -12.68
CA GLN A 31 5.56 3.93 -13.04
C GLN A 31 5.37 4.17 -14.54
N TYR A 32 5.86 3.27 -15.40
CA TYR A 32 5.68 3.34 -16.85
C TYR A 32 4.19 3.35 -17.22
N LYS A 33 3.39 2.46 -16.64
CA LYS A 33 1.94 2.39 -16.90
C LYS A 33 1.22 3.71 -16.55
N LYS A 34 1.61 4.37 -15.45
CA LYS A 34 1.04 5.67 -15.07
C LYS A 34 1.42 6.78 -16.06
N VAL A 35 2.67 6.78 -16.52
CA VAL A 35 3.16 7.76 -17.51
C VAL A 35 2.47 7.54 -18.85
N GLU A 36 2.34 6.29 -19.29
CA GLU A 36 1.66 5.91 -20.52
C GLU A 36 0.19 6.35 -20.53
N LEU A 37 -0.57 6.01 -19.47
CA LEU A 37 -1.97 6.44 -19.31
C LEU A 37 -2.11 7.97 -19.31
N THR A 38 -1.18 8.68 -18.67
CA THR A 38 -1.20 10.15 -18.66
C THR A 38 -0.91 10.71 -20.05
N SER A 39 0.07 10.15 -20.76
CA SER A 39 0.42 10.57 -22.12
C SER A 39 -0.72 10.32 -23.11
N GLU A 40 -1.44 9.21 -22.97
CA GLU A 40 -2.58 8.86 -23.80
C GLU A 40 -3.73 9.85 -23.61
N LYS A 41 -4.03 10.21 -22.34
CA LYS A 41 -5.05 11.22 -22.01
C LYS A 41 -4.70 12.63 -22.49
N ILE A 42 -3.42 12.99 -22.47
CA ILE A 42 -2.95 14.27 -23.05
C ILE A 42 -3.11 14.28 -24.57
N ALA A 43 -2.77 13.18 -25.25
CA ALA A 43 -2.94 13.07 -26.69
C ALA A 43 -4.42 13.14 -27.12
N GLU A 44 -5.31 12.47 -26.38
CA GLU A 44 -6.76 12.52 -26.58
C GLU A 44 -7.29 13.96 -26.44
N PHE A 45 -6.86 14.68 -25.39
CA PHE A 45 -7.20 16.09 -25.17
C PHE A 45 -6.71 16.99 -26.31
N GLU A 46 -5.46 16.84 -26.75
CA GLU A 46 -4.91 17.64 -27.85
C GLU A 46 -5.64 17.39 -29.18
N GLN A 47 -6.10 16.16 -29.41
CA GLN A 47 -6.84 15.81 -30.60
C GLN A 47 -8.27 16.38 -30.59
N ASP A 48 -8.96 16.27 -29.45
CA ASP A 48 -10.32 16.83 -29.31
C ASP A 48 -10.33 18.37 -29.43
N ILE A 49 -9.25 19.07 -29.02
CA ILE A 49 -9.06 20.51 -29.32
C ILE A 49 -8.98 20.76 -30.83
N LYS A 50 -8.17 19.96 -31.54
CA LYS A 50 -8.00 20.12 -33.00
C LYS A 50 -9.29 19.85 -33.76
N ASP A 51 -10.09 18.91 -33.27
CA ASP A 51 -11.35 18.52 -33.88
C ASP A 51 -12.52 19.46 -33.52
N GLY A 52 -12.28 20.46 -32.65
CA GLY A 52 -13.26 21.50 -32.31
C GLY A 52 -14.43 21.01 -31.46
N LYS A 53 -14.24 19.92 -30.72
CA LYS A 53 -15.24 19.40 -29.76
C LYS A 53 -15.43 20.36 -28.59
N GLU A 54 -16.59 20.29 -27.97
CA GLU A 54 -16.84 20.89 -26.65
C GLU A 54 -16.14 20.04 -25.58
N ILE A 55 -15.28 20.65 -24.78
CA ILE A 55 -14.34 19.96 -23.88
C ILE A 55 -14.70 20.24 -22.41
N ASP A 56 -14.97 19.20 -21.62
CA ASP A 56 -14.99 19.27 -20.15
C ASP A 56 -13.71 18.60 -19.61
N ILE A 57 -12.95 19.33 -18.79
CA ILE A 57 -11.72 18.84 -18.13
C ILE A 57 -11.99 17.57 -17.32
N LYS A 58 -13.22 17.38 -16.82
CA LYS A 58 -13.59 16.20 -16.04
C LYS A 58 -13.56 14.89 -16.83
N ASP A 59 -13.69 14.94 -18.16
CA ASP A 59 -13.72 13.74 -19.00
C ASP A 59 -12.32 13.11 -19.18
N TYR A 60 -11.26 13.90 -18.93
CA TYR A 60 -9.87 13.45 -18.98
C TYR A 60 -9.29 13.16 -17.59
N LEU A 61 -10.04 13.46 -16.54
CA LEU A 61 -9.72 13.06 -15.17
C LEU A 61 -10.33 11.68 -14.92
N GLU A 62 -9.47 10.69 -14.71
CA GLU A 62 -9.90 9.34 -14.36
C GLU A 62 -10.64 9.39 -13.01
N ASN A 63 -11.97 9.34 -13.03
CA ASN A 63 -12.79 9.22 -11.82
C ASN A 63 -12.69 7.79 -11.30
N VAL A 64 -11.52 7.43 -10.76
CA VAL A 64 -11.26 6.09 -10.25
C VAL A 64 -11.84 5.99 -8.83
N ASN A 65 -13.15 5.84 -8.73
CA ASN A 65 -13.77 5.38 -7.49
C ASN A 65 -13.54 3.86 -7.37
N ILE A 66 -12.32 3.45 -7.02
CA ILE A 66 -12.00 2.05 -6.78
C ILE A 66 -12.58 1.64 -5.44
N ASP A 67 -13.56 0.74 -5.45
CA ASP A 67 -14.05 0.11 -4.24
C ASP A 67 -13.02 -0.93 -3.72
N TYR A 68 -12.28 -0.56 -2.68
CA TYR A 68 -11.32 -1.42 -2.00
C TYR A 68 -11.97 -2.43 -1.03
N ASN A 69 -13.30 -2.58 -1.00
CA ASN A 69 -14.04 -3.47 -0.10
C ASN A 69 -13.97 -4.96 -0.50
N ASN A 70 -12.76 -5.47 -0.71
CA ASN A 70 -12.52 -6.88 -1.01
C ASN A 70 -12.03 -7.66 0.23
N SER A 71 -12.03 -9.00 0.12
CA SER A 71 -11.62 -9.89 1.21
C SER A 71 -10.17 -9.69 1.65
N ALA A 72 -9.27 -9.32 0.74
CA ALA A 72 -7.87 -9.04 1.07
C ALA A 72 -7.74 -7.76 1.90
N SER A 73 -8.45 -6.68 1.53
CA SER A 73 -8.53 -5.44 2.32
C SER A 73 -9.13 -5.69 3.70
N LYS A 74 -10.21 -6.47 3.79
CA LYS A 74 -10.80 -6.88 5.09
C LYS A 74 -9.81 -7.67 5.95
N ALA A 75 -9.03 -8.57 5.36
CA ALA A 75 -7.99 -9.32 6.05
C ALA A 75 -6.86 -8.40 6.55
N GLY A 76 -6.40 -7.47 5.71
CA GLY A 76 -5.42 -6.45 6.07
C GLY A 76 -5.91 -5.54 7.20
N LEU A 77 -7.17 -5.12 7.17
CA LEU A 77 -7.78 -4.33 8.25
C LEU A 77 -7.84 -5.11 9.58
N LYS A 78 -8.18 -6.41 9.54
CA LYS A 78 -8.18 -7.27 10.73
C LYS A 78 -6.77 -7.50 11.28
N LEU A 79 -5.78 -7.66 10.41
CA LEU A 79 -4.38 -7.79 10.81
C LEU A 79 -3.87 -6.49 11.44
N SER A 80 -4.12 -5.35 10.78
CA SER A 80 -3.75 -4.02 11.26
C SER A 80 -4.38 -3.70 12.61
N SER A 81 -5.68 -4.00 12.80
CA SER A 81 -6.36 -3.79 14.07
C SER A 81 -5.81 -4.68 15.18
N SER A 82 -5.45 -5.94 14.86
CA SER A 82 -4.80 -6.85 15.80
C SER A 82 -3.43 -6.33 16.23
N ILE A 83 -2.57 -5.95 15.28
CA ILE A 83 -1.25 -5.36 15.55
C ILE A 83 -1.40 -4.11 16.41
N LYS A 84 -2.32 -3.22 16.06
CA LYS A 84 -2.61 -1.99 16.83
C LYS A 84 -2.96 -2.29 18.28
N LYS A 85 -3.77 -3.32 18.54
CA LYS A 85 -4.15 -3.73 19.90
C LYS A 85 -2.93 -4.21 20.68
N TYR A 86 -2.10 -5.07 20.10
CA TYR A 86 -0.88 -5.57 20.75
C TYR A 86 0.12 -4.46 21.04
N VAL A 87 0.34 -3.55 20.08
CA VAL A 87 1.22 -2.38 20.27
C VAL A 87 0.69 -1.49 21.39
N ARG A 88 -0.61 -1.18 21.39
CA ARG A 88 -1.22 -0.36 22.44
C ARG A 88 -1.09 -1.02 23.81
N THR A 89 -1.40 -2.31 23.93
CA THR A 89 -1.22 -3.06 25.19
C THR A 89 0.24 -3.10 25.63
N GLY A 90 1.18 -3.23 24.70
CA GLY A 90 2.62 -3.17 25.00
C GLY A 90 3.04 -1.80 25.55
N ILE A 91 2.60 -0.72 24.89
CA ILE A 91 2.85 0.66 25.33
C ILE A 91 2.22 0.90 26.71
N ASP A 92 0.94 0.58 26.89
CA ASP A 92 0.23 0.75 28.16
C ASP A 92 0.90 -0.03 29.29
N GLY A 93 1.35 -1.27 29.02
CA GLY A 93 2.09 -2.09 29.97
C GLY A 93 3.45 -1.49 30.33
N THR A 94 4.21 -0.97 29.35
CA THR A 94 5.48 -0.29 29.62
C THR A 94 5.26 0.98 30.44
N LEU A 95 4.29 1.83 30.08
CA LEU A 95 3.97 3.05 30.81
C LEU A 95 3.52 2.75 32.25
N SER A 96 2.70 1.71 32.44
CA SER A 96 2.25 1.27 33.78
C SER A 96 3.41 0.74 34.63
N PHE A 97 4.36 0.03 34.01
CA PHE A 97 5.57 -0.42 34.68
C PHE A 97 6.47 0.76 35.07
N PHE A 98 6.64 1.74 34.18
CA PHE A 98 7.42 2.95 34.47
C PHE A 98 6.76 3.81 35.54
N SER A 99 5.43 3.96 35.56
CA SER A 99 4.74 4.70 36.63
C SER A 99 4.91 4.02 37.98
N LEU A 100 4.80 2.70 38.04
CA LEU A 100 5.09 1.91 39.25
C LEU A 100 6.53 2.07 39.75
N LEU A 101 7.50 2.25 38.84
CA LEU A 101 8.93 2.37 39.17
C LEU A 101 9.32 3.79 39.59
N LEU A 102 8.67 4.80 39.01
CA LEU A 102 8.91 6.21 39.32
C LEU A 102 8.21 6.69 40.59
N GLY A 103 7.31 5.88 41.17
CA GLY A 103 6.77 6.10 42.50
C GLY A 103 5.72 7.21 42.59
N ASP A 104 4.97 7.45 41.52
CA ASP A 104 3.69 8.17 41.56
C ASP A 104 2.51 7.18 41.72
#